data_AF-A0A1S0TZC8-F1
#
_entry.id   AF-A0A1S0TZC8-F1
#
_cell.length_a   1.000
_cell.length_b   1.000
_cell.length_c   1.000
_cell.angle_alpha   90.00
_cell.angle_beta   90.00
_cell.angle_gamma   90.00
#
_symmetry.space_group_name_H-M   'P 1'
#
loop_
_entity.id
_entity.type
_entity.pdbx_description
1 polymer ?
#
loop_
_entity_poly.entity_id
_entity_poly.type
_entity_poly.pdbx_seq_one_letter_code
_entity_poly.pdbx_strand_id
1 'polypeptide(L)'
;MASKNSIREDMNSVSWPLIKYTKLVGTRLEIPVSSEQTMVIIYNKNRCYLSIMFNSSTLEEFSLAVNPRPTMRSKEKDIFVQVSSANGTTLTRFRIKFATLSDHASFVEFVSFFVKVLPPSNMNTSSDFSQPLSVHARFFKNKNTTTN
;
A
#
# COMPACT_ATOMS: atom_id res chain seq x y z
N MET A 1 -8.33 -17.27 -33.16
CA MET A 1 -9.33 -16.89 -32.13
C MET A 1 -8.66 -16.98 -30.77
N ALA A 2 -8.90 -15.98 -29.93
CA ALA A 2 -8.08 -15.64 -28.76
C ALA A 2 -7.95 -16.77 -27.74
N SER A 3 -6.71 -17.00 -27.29
CA SER A 3 -6.40 -17.85 -26.15
C SER A 3 -7.03 -17.23 -24.91
N LYS A 4 -8.07 -17.87 -24.37
CA LYS A 4 -8.55 -17.62 -23.01
C LYS A 4 -7.37 -17.92 -22.08
N ASN A 5 -6.63 -16.90 -21.67
CA ASN A 5 -5.83 -16.96 -20.45
C ASN A 5 -6.83 -16.99 -19.29
N SER A 6 -7.42 -18.18 -19.11
CA SER A 6 -7.97 -18.61 -17.85
C SER A 6 -6.87 -18.35 -16.83
N ILE A 7 -7.13 -17.41 -15.92
CA ILE A 7 -6.43 -17.35 -14.64
C ILE A 7 -6.66 -18.75 -14.07
N ARG A 8 -5.68 -19.63 -14.26
CA ARG A 8 -5.72 -20.96 -13.68
C ARG A 8 -5.94 -20.72 -12.21
N GLU A 9 -7.02 -21.29 -11.67
CA GLU A 9 -7.20 -21.44 -10.24
C GLU A 9 -6.04 -22.32 -9.77
N ASP A 10 -4.90 -21.70 -9.51
CA ASP A 10 -3.84 -22.32 -8.74
C ASP A 10 -4.46 -22.57 -7.38
N MET A 11 -4.85 -23.83 -7.10
CA MET A 11 -5.36 -24.29 -5.80
C MET A 11 -4.45 -23.88 -4.62
N ASN A 12 -3.22 -23.50 -4.93
CA ASN A 12 -2.21 -23.03 -4.00
C ASN A 12 -2.23 -21.51 -3.77
N SER A 13 -3.24 -20.80 -4.27
CA SER A 13 -3.40 -19.36 -4.06
C SER A 13 -4.74 -19.00 -3.43
N VAL A 14 -4.77 -17.88 -2.74
CA VAL A 14 -6.00 -17.24 -2.23
C VAL A 14 -5.96 -15.79 -2.69
N SER A 15 -7.08 -15.25 -3.17
CA SER A 15 -7.10 -13.89 -3.69
C SER A 15 -8.30 -13.09 -3.19
N TRP A 16 -8.13 -11.78 -3.11
CA TRP A 16 -9.17 -10.84 -2.71
C TRP A 16 -9.25 -9.67 -3.70
N PRO A 17 -10.46 -9.28 -4.12
CA PRO A 17 -10.65 -8.18 -5.07
C PRO A 17 -10.41 -6.81 -4.44
N LEU A 18 -9.74 -5.95 -5.20
CA LEU A 18 -9.41 -4.58 -4.83
C LEU A 18 -10.08 -3.60 -5.79
N ILE A 19 -10.38 -2.39 -5.30
CA ILE A 19 -10.95 -1.28 -6.11
C ILE A 19 -9.98 -0.13 -6.28
N LYS A 20 -8.89 -0.11 -5.50
CA LYS A 20 -7.87 0.94 -5.59
C LYS A 20 -6.54 0.49 -5.00
N TYR A 21 -5.45 0.89 -5.64
CA TYR A 21 -4.10 0.87 -5.11
C TYR A 21 -3.55 2.30 -5.01
N THR A 22 -2.72 2.56 -4.01
CA THR A 22 -2.04 3.85 -3.84
C THR A 22 -0.63 3.63 -3.34
N LYS A 23 0.37 4.01 -4.14
CA LYS A 23 1.77 4.05 -3.72
C LYS A 23 2.02 5.28 -2.86
N LEU A 24 2.65 5.08 -1.70
CA LEU A 24 2.87 6.11 -0.68
C LEU A 24 4.35 6.48 -0.50
N VAL A 25 5.28 5.65 -0.97
CA VAL A 25 6.73 5.94 -0.98
C VAL A 25 7.18 6.41 -2.36
N GLY A 26 7.96 7.49 -2.39
CA GLY A 26 8.43 8.14 -3.62
C GLY A 26 7.33 8.99 -4.25
N THR A 27 7.22 8.95 -5.58
CA THR A 27 6.14 9.64 -6.30
C THR A 27 4.82 8.94 -6.03
N ARG A 28 3.89 9.67 -5.39
CA ARG A 28 2.54 9.18 -5.10
C ARG A 28 1.84 8.83 -6.40
N LEU A 29 1.36 7.59 -6.49
CA LEU A 29 0.63 7.05 -7.63
C LEU A 29 -0.67 6.44 -7.13
N GLU A 30 -1.79 6.82 -7.72
CA GLU A 30 -3.11 6.27 -7.38
C GLU A 30 -3.71 5.59 -8.60
N ILE A 31 -4.13 4.33 -8.43
CA ILE A 31 -4.69 3.52 -9.50
C ILE A 31 -6.07 3.04 -9.03
N PRO A 32 -7.17 3.70 -9.44
CA PRO A 32 -8.52 3.17 -9.25
C PRO A 32 -8.80 2.07 -10.29
N VAL A 33 -9.68 1.13 -9.94
CA VAL A 33 -10.19 0.12 -10.87
C VAL A 33 -11.40 0.68 -11.62
N SER A 34 -11.35 0.67 -12.94
CA SER A 34 -12.46 1.01 -13.83
C SER A 34 -13.18 -0.24 -14.34
N SER A 35 -14.32 -0.08 -15.01
CA SER A 35 -14.99 -1.18 -15.72
C SER A 35 -14.02 -1.89 -16.67
N GLU A 36 -14.11 -3.22 -16.77
CA GLU A 36 -13.20 -4.10 -17.54
C GLU A 36 -11.77 -4.24 -17.00
N GLN A 37 -11.45 -3.62 -15.86
CA GLN A 37 -10.15 -3.78 -15.20
C GLN A 37 -10.29 -4.67 -13.97
N THR A 38 -9.22 -5.42 -13.66
CA THR A 38 -9.18 -6.30 -12.49
C THR A 38 -7.98 -5.93 -11.64
N MET A 39 -8.21 -5.70 -10.34
CA MET A 39 -7.14 -5.60 -9.35
C MET A 39 -7.38 -6.58 -8.23
N VAL A 40 -6.37 -7.36 -7.90
CA VAL A 40 -6.44 -8.39 -6.87
C VAL A 40 -5.17 -8.40 -6.04
N ILE A 41 -5.32 -8.72 -4.76
CA ILE A 41 -4.20 -9.16 -3.93
C ILE A 41 -4.23 -10.69 -3.85
N ILE A 42 -3.11 -11.34 -4.14
CA ILE A 42 -2.99 -12.79 -4.22
C ILE A 42 -1.95 -13.25 -3.21
N TYR A 43 -2.33 -14.19 -2.36
CA TYR A 43 -1.41 -14.94 -1.51
C TYR A 43 -0.98 -16.23 -2.21
N ASN A 44 0.33 -16.43 -2.35
CA ASN A 44 0.92 -17.68 -2.83
C ASN A 44 1.35 -18.55 -1.63
N LYS A 45 0.65 -19.68 -1.42
CA LYS A 45 0.92 -20.60 -0.30
C LYS A 45 2.30 -21.22 -0.35
N ASN A 46 2.83 -21.51 -1.54
CA ASN A 46 4.12 -22.19 -1.71
C ASN A 46 5.29 -21.30 -1.30
N ARG A 47 5.18 -19.98 -1.55
CA ARG A 47 6.25 -19.02 -1.27
C ARG A 47 6.05 -18.24 0.02
N CYS A 48 4.81 -18.17 0.54
CA CYS A 48 4.42 -17.26 1.61
C CYS A 48 4.59 -15.78 1.20
N TYR A 49 4.12 -15.45 -0.02
CA TYR A 49 4.21 -14.11 -0.61
C TYR A 49 2.82 -13.56 -0.88
N LEU A 50 2.69 -12.24 -0.77
CA LEU A 50 1.58 -11.47 -1.31
C LEU A 50 2.03 -10.72 -2.55
N SER A 51 1.21 -10.75 -3.59
CA SER A 51 1.38 -9.95 -4.79
C SER A 51 0.12 -9.12 -5.06
N ILE A 52 0.31 -7.88 -5.49
CA ILE A 52 -0.78 -7.02 -5.96
C ILE A 52 -0.70 -7.03 -7.48
N MET A 53 -1.75 -7.54 -8.11
CA MET A 53 -1.86 -7.57 -9.56
C MET A 53 -2.91 -6.56 -10.04
N PHE A 54 -2.57 -5.86 -11.10
CA PHE A 54 -3.49 -5.03 -11.88
C PHE A 54 -3.47 -5.52 -13.32
N ASN A 55 -4.60 -6.07 -13.76
CA ASN A 55 -4.72 -6.86 -14.99
C ASN A 55 -3.65 -7.96 -15.02
N SER A 56 -2.69 -7.88 -15.94
CA SER A 56 -1.59 -8.84 -16.11
C SER A 56 -0.26 -8.35 -15.53
N SER A 57 -0.24 -7.23 -14.81
CA SER A 57 0.98 -6.60 -14.29
C SER A 57 1.06 -6.67 -12.77
N THR A 58 2.21 -7.08 -12.24
CA THR A 58 2.50 -7.06 -10.80
C THR A 58 2.92 -5.65 -10.38
N LEU A 59 2.16 -5.05 -9.45
CA LEU A 59 2.46 -3.74 -8.87
C LEU A 59 3.43 -3.84 -7.68
N GLU A 60 3.21 -4.84 -6.83
CA GLU A 60 4.00 -5.11 -5.63
C GLU A 60 4.09 -6.62 -5.41
N GLU A 61 5.22 -7.10 -4.89
CA GLU A 61 5.40 -8.48 -4.46
C GLU A 61 6.31 -8.50 -3.22
N PHE A 62 5.85 -9.13 -2.14
CA PHE A 62 6.60 -9.17 -0.88
C PHE A 62 6.26 -10.42 -0.07
N SER A 63 7.24 -10.88 0.71
CA SER A 63 7.08 -12.03 1.59
C SER A 63 6.39 -11.62 2.90
N LEU A 64 5.59 -12.52 3.45
CA LEU A 64 5.08 -12.43 4.83
C LEU A 64 6.04 -13.02 5.87
N ALA A 65 7.04 -13.80 5.41
CA ALA A 65 7.97 -14.53 6.27
C ALA A 65 9.34 -13.86 6.45
N VAL A 66 9.56 -12.67 5.87
CA VAL A 66 10.82 -11.91 6.00
C VAL A 66 11.00 -11.29 7.39
N ASN A 67 12.25 -10.99 7.74
CA ASN A 67 12.60 -10.26 8.95
C ASN A 67 13.31 -8.93 8.57
N PRO A 68 12.75 -7.75 8.93
CA PRO A 68 11.53 -7.54 9.70
C PRO A 68 10.26 -7.93 8.93
N ARG A 69 9.25 -8.38 9.66
CA ARG A 69 7.94 -8.69 9.07
C ARG A 69 7.28 -7.40 8.54
N PRO A 70 6.48 -7.48 7.46
CA PRO A 70 5.70 -6.34 7.00
C PRO A 70 4.82 -5.77 8.11
N THR A 71 4.76 -4.44 8.20
CA THR A 71 3.82 -3.76 9.09
C THR A 71 2.52 -3.51 8.34
N MET A 72 1.39 -3.95 8.89
CA MET A 72 0.08 -3.73 8.30
C MET A 72 -0.83 -2.99 9.27
N ARG A 73 -1.61 -2.04 8.75
CA ARG A 73 -2.66 -1.33 9.50
C ARG A 73 -3.98 -1.39 8.75
N SER A 74 -5.07 -1.60 9.48
CA SER A 74 -6.42 -1.63 8.91
C SER A 74 -7.19 -0.36 9.24
N LYS A 75 -7.97 0.16 8.29
CA LYS A 75 -8.93 1.25 8.49
C LYS A 75 -10.07 1.09 7.49
N GLU A 76 -11.31 0.94 7.96
CA GLU A 76 -12.48 0.74 7.10
C GLU A 76 -12.29 -0.44 6.11
N LYS A 77 -12.23 -0.16 4.80
CA LYS A 77 -11.91 -1.15 3.74
C LYS A 77 -10.47 -1.05 3.25
N ASP A 78 -9.62 -0.31 3.96
CA ASP A 78 -8.26 -0.04 3.55
C ASP A 78 -7.24 -0.80 4.41
N ILE A 79 -6.21 -1.30 3.74
CA ILE A 79 -4.99 -1.81 4.38
C ILE A 79 -3.81 -0.96 3.95
N PHE A 80 -3.07 -0.48 4.94
CA PHE A 80 -1.79 0.19 4.76
C PHE A 80 -0.69 -0.81 5.02
N VAL A 81 0.22 -0.97 4.07
CA VAL A 81 1.34 -1.89 4.15
C VAL A 81 2.64 -1.10 4.10
N GLN A 82 3.56 -1.43 4.99
CA GLN A 82 4.95 -1.00 4.93
C GLN A 82 5.86 -2.22 4.98
N VAL A 83 6.75 -2.32 4.00
CA VAL A 83 7.82 -3.31 3.97
C VAL A 83 9.14 -2.58 4.19
N SER A 84 9.96 -3.08 5.10
CA SER A 84 11.25 -2.48 5.44
C SER A 84 12.36 -3.51 5.28
N SER A 85 13.57 -3.08 4.94
CA SER A 85 14.75 -3.93 4.94
C SER A 85 15.27 -4.17 6.36
N ALA A 86 16.20 -5.12 6.50
CA ALA A 86 16.82 -5.50 7.77
C ALA A 86 17.48 -4.33 8.53
N ASN A 87 17.98 -3.32 7.81
CA ASN A 87 18.55 -2.10 8.38
C ASN A 87 17.50 -1.02 8.76
N GLY A 88 16.21 -1.33 8.65
CA GLY A 88 15.12 -0.41 8.98
C GLY A 88 14.70 0.54 7.86
N THR A 89 15.39 0.56 6.72
CA THR A 89 14.99 1.39 5.56
C THR A 89 13.64 0.91 5.00
N THR A 90 12.71 1.83 4.79
CA THR A 90 11.43 1.49 4.14
C THR A 90 11.66 1.19 2.66
N LEU A 91 11.34 -0.02 2.23
CA LEU A 91 11.47 -0.45 0.83
C LEU A 91 10.26 -0.02 0.01
N THR A 92 9.07 -0.26 0.53
CA THR A 92 7.82 0.19 -0.07
C THR A 92 6.79 0.50 0.99
N ARG A 93 5.91 1.44 0.67
CA ARG A 93 4.71 1.76 1.45
C ARG A 93 3.59 2.00 0.46
N PHE A 94 2.46 1.36 0.69
CA PHE A 94 1.30 1.50 -0.16
C PHE A 94 0.02 1.27 0.64
N ARG A 95 -1.09 1.63 0.02
CA ARG A 95 -2.45 1.41 0.50
C ARG A 95 -3.23 0.65 -0.56
N ILE A 96 -3.99 -0.34 -0.11
CA ILE A 96 -4.97 -1.05 -0.93
C ILE A 96 -6.37 -0.85 -0.35
N LYS A 97 -7.36 -0.75 -1.23
CA LYS A 97 -8.78 -0.67 -0.86
C LYS A 97 -9.54 -1.86 -1.41
N PHE A 98 -10.21 -2.59 -0.53
CA PHE A 98 -11.01 -3.76 -0.88
C PHE A 98 -12.36 -3.35 -1.47
N ALA A 99 -12.89 -4.20 -2.36
CA ALA A 99 -14.20 -3.99 -2.96
C ALA A 99 -15.32 -3.99 -1.90
N THR A 100 -15.33 -5.02 -1.06
CA THR A 100 -16.33 -5.18 0.01
C THR A 100 -15.68 -5.22 1.39
N LEU A 101 -16.50 -5.00 2.42
CA LEU A 101 -16.08 -5.20 3.82
C LEU A 101 -15.81 -6.69 4.12
N SER A 102 -16.51 -7.60 3.44
CA SER A 102 -16.32 -9.04 3.60
C SER A 102 -14.93 -9.47 3.11
N ASP A 103 -14.52 -9.00 1.92
CA ASP A 103 -13.19 -9.28 1.37
C ASP A 103 -12.09 -8.77 2.30
N HIS A 104 -12.26 -7.54 2.79
CA HIS A 104 -11.35 -6.93 3.75
C HIS A 104 -11.26 -7.75 5.04
N ALA A 105 -12.39 -8.11 5.66
CA ALA A 105 -12.41 -8.86 6.91
C ALA A 105 -11.74 -10.24 6.74
N SER A 106 -12.07 -10.95 5.66
CA SER A 106 -11.46 -12.25 5.33
C SER A 106 -9.95 -12.12 5.11
N PHE A 107 -9.50 -11.08 4.41
CA PHE A 107 -8.07 -10.83 4.23
C PHE A 107 -7.35 -10.52 5.56
N VAL A 108 -7.95 -9.68 6.40
CA VAL A 108 -7.37 -9.32 7.72
C VAL A 108 -7.26 -10.55 8.61
N GLU A 109 -8.31 -11.35 8.69
CA GLU A 109 -8.30 -12.62 9.43
C GLU A 109 -7.17 -13.53 8.94
N PHE A 110 -7.07 -13.69 7.62
CA PHE A 110 -6.03 -14.51 7.00
C PHE A 110 -4.60 -13.98 7.27
N VAL A 111 -4.35 -12.69 7.06
CA VAL A 111 -3.00 -12.15 7.15
C VAL A 111 -2.52 -12.05 8.61
N SER A 112 -3.46 -12.02 9.57
CA SER A 112 -3.18 -11.99 11.01
C SER A 112 -2.46 -13.24 11.51
N PHE A 113 -2.50 -14.36 10.78
CA PHE A 113 -1.67 -15.54 11.07
C PHE A 113 -0.16 -15.27 10.86
N PHE A 114 0.19 -14.29 10.04
CA PHE A 114 1.58 -14.00 9.67
C PHE A 114 2.10 -12.71 10.26
N VAL A 115 1.28 -11.66 10.32
CA VAL A 115 1.73 -10.34 10.79
C VAL A 115 0.69 -9.74 11.71
N LYS A 116 1.14 -8.95 12.68
CA LYS A 116 0.22 -8.20 13.53
C LYS A 116 -0.41 -7.06 12.71
N VAL A 117 -1.70 -7.16 12.45
CA VAL A 117 -2.47 -6.05 11.85
C VAL A 117 -2.83 -5.07 12.96
N LEU A 118 -2.31 -3.86 12.85
CA LEU A 118 -2.55 -2.81 13.85
C LEU A 118 -3.87 -2.09 13.56
N PRO A 119 -4.56 -1.62 14.61
CA PRO A 119 -5.70 -0.71 14.44
C PRO A 119 -5.25 0.57 13.72
N PRO A 120 -6.20 1.34 13.16
CA PRO A 120 -5.87 2.64 12.64
C PRO A 120 -5.33 3.49 13.79
N SER A 121 -4.08 3.94 13.68
CA SER A 121 -3.59 4.94 14.64
C SER A 121 -4.41 6.21 14.48
N ASN A 122 -4.70 6.89 15.60
CA ASN A 122 -5.21 8.27 15.66
C ASN A 122 -4.17 9.25 15.10
N MET A 123 -3.71 9.02 13.88
CA MET A 123 -2.90 9.95 13.11
C MET A 123 -3.86 10.73 12.22
N ASN A 124 -4.56 11.66 12.84
CA ASN A 124 -4.95 12.91 12.20
C ASN A 124 -3.67 13.72 11.94
N THR A 125 -2.83 13.23 11.04
CA THR A 125 -1.67 13.98 10.55
C THR A 125 -1.56 13.69 9.07
N SER A 126 -2.20 14.57 8.30
CA SER A 126 -1.80 14.86 6.92
C SER A 126 -0.32 15.22 6.80
N SER A 127 0.38 15.48 7.92
CA SER A 127 1.80 15.85 8.00
C SER A 127 2.81 14.70 7.90
N ASP A 128 2.44 13.43 8.11
CA ASP A 128 3.37 12.29 7.86
C ASP A 128 3.29 11.74 6.42
N PHE A 129 2.38 12.30 5.62
CA PHE A 129 2.12 11.92 4.23
C PHE A 129 2.23 13.09 3.25
N SER A 130 2.78 14.23 3.69
CA SER A 130 3.12 15.36 2.83
C SER A 130 4.64 15.56 2.73
N GLN A 131 5.05 15.81 1.50
CA GLN A 131 6.36 16.04 0.90
C GLN A 131 7.43 16.74 1.78
N PRO A 132 8.73 16.59 1.45
CA PRO A 132 9.71 17.55 1.95
C PRO A 132 9.33 18.93 1.41
N LEU A 133 8.93 19.83 2.32
CA LEU A 133 8.74 21.24 2.00
C LEU A 133 10.09 21.76 1.49
N SER A 134 10.12 22.13 0.21
CA SER A 134 11.20 22.95 -0.33
C SER A 134 11.31 24.19 0.56
N VAL A 135 12.46 24.34 1.21
CA VAL A 135 12.79 25.51 2.01
C VAL A 135 12.91 26.69 1.04
N HIS A 136 11.80 27.38 0.78
CA HIS A 136 11.86 28.73 0.23
C HIS A 136 12.46 29.62 1.32
N ALA A 137 13.77 29.87 1.18
CA ALA A 137 14.48 30.84 1.98
C ALA A 137 13.76 32.19 1.90
N ARG A 138 13.23 32.67 3.03
CA ARG A 138 12.68 34.01 3.13
C ARG A 138 13.82 35.01 2.95
N PHE A 139 13.72 35.82 1.90
CA PHE A 139 14.46 37.07 1.80
C PHE A 139 14.10 37.96 2.99
N PHE A 140 15.07 38.20 3.89
CA PHE A 140 15.03 39.37 4.76
C PHE A 140 15.56 40.56 3.99
N LYS A 141 14.70 41.55 3.71
CA LYS A 141 15.13 42.90 3.34
C LYS A 141 14.67 43.84 4.45
N ASN A 142 15.52 44.04 5.45
CA ASN A 142 15.33 45.10 6.44
C ASN A 142 15.45 46.45 5.72
N LYS A 143 14.37 47.23 5.72
CA LYS A 143 14.44 48.69 5.61
C LYS A 143 14.13 49.25 7.00
N ASN A 144 15.17 49.72 7.70
CA ASN A 144 14.98 50.54 8.88
C ASN A 144 14.77 51.99 8.42
N THR A 145 13.58 52.50 8.66
CA THR A 145 13.24 53.91 8.73
C THR A 145 13.32 54.32 10.19
N THR A 146 14.26 55.21 10.55
CA THR A 146 14.11 56.11 11.69
C THR A 146 14.80 57.43 11.39
N THR A 147 14.02 58.48 11.56
CA THR A 147 14.30 59.92 11.55
C THR A 147 15.43 60.34 12.49
N ASN A 148 16.20 61.35 12.07
CA ASN A 148 16.42 62.61 12.78
C ASN A 148 16.84 63.68 11.76
#